data_AF-A0A9D5UC58-F1
#
_entry.id   AF-A0A9D5UC58-F1
#
_cell.length_a   1.000
_cell.length_b   1.000
_cell.length_c   1.000
_cell.angle_alpha   90.00
_cell.angle_beta   90.00
_cell.angle_gamma   90.00
#
_symmetry.space_group_name_H-M   'P 1'
#
loop_
_entity.id
_entity.type
_entity.pdbx_description
1 polymer ?
#
loop_
_entity_poly.entity_id
_entity_poly.type
_entity_poly.pdbx_seq_one_letter_code
_entity_poly.pdbx_strand_id
1 'polypeptide(L)'
;MSSIVLAASAADSRAVEAVVAHHTEMNGTLGLLVEALVQAVESGAPAAVAHRRLVDWTRSDLLPHAQAEEAAMYPHAHRDEHARLLVDAMIAEHGVIGELVDALDEAATPVRAAAHARALQVLFETHMTKENEQILPLLALSSDVSLAGVLDGMHELLGGHSHGEGGVTGEASADAVPGGAGGCGCGDGAGGGCGGGTPEGAPPAAGTAVAGPAAAAETGDAASTAGGSAAGTPAQAAAPAAAGHSCGCGGHDDAGNLPVLDARAVPHAIRHATIFGALDGVAPGAGMVLLAPHDPLPLLAQVDARWPGTFTVDYLERGPETWALAFTR
;
A
#
# COMPACT_ATOMS: atom_id res chain seq x y z
N MET A 1 -16.50 5.49 -14.59
CA MET A 1 -17.86 6.03 -14.77
C MET A 1 -17.98 7.20 -13.81
N SER A 2 -18.34 8.41 -14.26
CA SER A 2 -18.58 9.53 -13.34
C SER A 2 -19.85 9.25 -12.54
N SER A 3 -19.68 8.83 -11.29
CA SER A 3 -20.77 8.73 -10.33
C SER A 3 -21.22 10.14 -9.95
N ILE A 4 -22.49 10.47 -10.17
CA ILE A 4 -23.09 11.71 -9.66
C ILE A 4 -23.44 11.44 -8.20
N VAL A 5 -22.73 12.07 -7.27
CA VAL A 5 -23.09 12.03 -5.85
C VAL A 5 -24.26 12.98 -5.62
N LEU A 6 -25.41 12.44 -5.21
CA LEU A 6 -26.53 13.23 -4.72
C LEU A 6 -26.25 13.57 -3.25
N ALA A 7 -26.29 14.86 -2.89
CA ALA A 7 -26.03 15.34 -1.54
C ALA A 7 -27.26 16.08 -0.97
N ALA A 8 -27.43 16.03 0.35
CA ALA A 8 -28.51 16.69 1.10
C ALA A 8 -28.42 18.23 1.00
N SER A 9 -27.21 18.77 0.80
CA SER A 9 -26.99 20.20 0.59
C SER A 9 -25.85 20.49 -0.39
N ALA A 10 -25.83 21.71 -0.93
CA ALA A 10 -24.71 22.19 -1.75
C ALA A 10 -23.39 22.29 -0.97
N ALA A 11 -23.45 22.46 0.36
CA ALA A 11 -22.26 22.47 1.22
C ALA A 11 -21.68 21.06 1.34
N ASP A 12 -22.52 20.04 1.56
CA ASP A 12 -22.09 18.65 1.66
C ASP A 12 -21.54 18.15 0.31
N SER A 13 -22.14 18.56 -0.82
CA SER A 13 -21.59 18.26 -2.15
C SER A 13 -20.15 18.79 -2.33
N ARG A 14 -19.89 20.04 -1.91
CA ARG A 14 -18.53 20.62 -1.97
C ARG A 14 -17.58 19.90 -1.02
N ALA A 15 -18.06 19.47 0.14
CA ALA A 15 -17.26 18.73 1.10
C ALA A 15 -16.85 17.35 0.54
N VAL A 16 -17.77 16.63 -0.12
CA VAL A 16 -17.43 15.39 -0.84
C VAL A 16 -16.38 15.65 -1.92
N GLU A 17 -16.56 16.67 -2.76
CA GLU A 17 -15.60 17.01 -3.82
C GLU A 17 -14.21 17.31 -3.24
N ALA A 18 -14.14 18.04 -2.13
CA ALA A 18 -12.88 18.37 -1.46
C ALA A 18 -12.18 17.11 -0.91
N VAL A 19 -12.91 16.22 -0.24
CA VAL A 19 -12.35 14.97 0.28
C VAL A 19 -11.87 14.07 -0.86
N VAL A 20 -12.67 13.88 -1.92
CA VAL A 20 -12.28 13.07 -3.08
C VAL A 20 -11.03 13.65 -3.78
N ALA A 21 -10.93 14.97 -3.88
CA ALA A 21 -9.74 15.63 -4.42
C ALA A 21 -8.50 15.37 -3.53
N HIS A 22 -8.66 15.49 -2.21
CA HIS A 22 -7.58 15.19 -1.26
C HIS A 22 -7.14 13.72 -1.34
N HIS A 23 -8.07 12.77 -1.39
CA HIS A 23 -7.78 11.34 -1.57
C HIS A 23 -7.03 11.06 -2.87
N THR A 24 -7.39 11.76 -3.95
CA THR A 24 -6.69 11.66 -5.23
C THR A 24 -5.24 12.14 -5.12
N GLU A 25 -5.01 13.26 -4.41
CA GLU A 25 -3.68 13.80 -4.15
C GLU A 25 -2.84 12.85 -3.29
N MET A 26 -3.41 12.31 -2.21
CA MET A 26 -2.73 11.34 -1.34
C MET A 26 -2.33 10.07 -2.09
N ASN A 27 -3.26 9.49 -2.87
CA ASN A 27 -2.98 8.27 -3.63
C ASN A 27 -1.90 8.52 -4.72
N GLY A 28 -1.94 9.69 -5.36
CA GLY A 28 -0.90 10.11 -6.31
C GLY A 28 0.47 10.27 -5.64
N THR A 29 0.51 10.90 -4.46
CA THR A 29 1.75 11.10 -3.69
C THR A 29 2.34 9.77 -3.21
N LEU A 30 1.52 8.91 -2.62
CA LEU A 30 1.93 7.55 -2.23
C LEU A 30 2.48 6.79 -3.44
N GLY A 31 1.79 6.84 -4.58
CA GLY A 31 2.24 6.17 -5.80
C GLY A 31 3.60 6.63 -6.29
N LEU A 32 3.86 7.94 -6.29
CA LEU A 32 5.16 8.49 -6.70
C LEU A 32 6.29 8.10 -5.74
N LEU A 33 6.03 8.09 -4.43
CA LEU A 33 7.02 7.70 -3.41
C LEU A 33 7.35 6.21 -3.48
N VAL A 34 6.34 5.37 -3.65
CA VAL A 34 6.49 3.91 -3.82
C VAL A 34 7.26 3.61 -5.10
N GLU A 35 6.91 4.25 -6.23
CA GLU A 35 7.61 4.07 -7.50
C GLU A 35 9.10 4.46 -7.39
N ALA A 36 9.40 5.59 -6.74
CA ALA A 36 10.77 6.01 -6.53
C ALA A 36 11.60 4.98 -5.72
N LEU A 37 10.99 4.36 -4.71
CA LEU A 37 11.62 3.29 -3.94
C LEU A 37 11.84 2.03 -4.79
N VAL A 38 10.80 1.57 -5.49
CA VAL A 38 10.85 0.37 -6.34
C VAL A 38 11.92 0.54 -7.43
N GLN A 39 11.92 1.67 -8.15
CA GLN A 39 12.91 1.95 -9.20
C GLN A 39 14.35 1.98 -8.67
N ALA A 40 14.58 2.53 -7.48
CA ALA A 40 15.90 2.49 -6.85
C ALA A 40 16.34 1.06 -6.56
N VAL A 41 15.44 0.20 -6.09
CA VAL A 41 15.72 -1.22 -5.82
C VAL A 41 15.98 -2.00 -7.09
N GLU A 42 15.14 -1.85 -8.12
CA GLU A 42 15.25 -2.57 -9.40
C GLU A 42 16.53 -2.22 -10.15
N SER A 43 16.94 -0.95 -10.12
CA SER A 43 18.18 -0.49 -10.76
C SER A 43 19.45 -0.79 -9.95
N GLY A 44 19.33 -1.31 -8.72
CA GLY A 44 20.44 -1.49 -7.80
C GLY A 44 21.04 -0.17 -7.27
N ALA A 45 20.31 0.94 -7.41
CA ALA A 45 20.71 2.25 -6.91
C ALA A 45 20.50 2.35 -5.38
N PRO A 46 21.14 3.32 -4.70
CA PRO A 46 20.91 3.55 -3.27
C PRO A 46 19.46 3.94 -2.96
N ALA A 47 18.71 3.02 -2.33
CA ALA A 47 17.29 3.21 -2.02
C ALA A 47 17.00 3.95 -0.70
N ALA A 48 18.01 4.18 0.15
CA ALA A 48 17.82 4.71 1.51
C ALA A 48 17.12 6.08 1.58
N VAL A 49 17.34 6.94 0.58
CA VAL A 49 16.68 8.26 0.54
C VAL A 49 15.21 8.13 0.14
N ALA A 50 14.89 7.27 -0.83
CA ALA A 50 13.52 7.04 -1.27
C ALA A 50 12.71 6.34 -0.16
N HIS A 51 13.30 5.34 0.50
CA HIS A 51 12.70 4.64 1.64
C HIS A 51 12.36 5.60 2.78
N ARG A 52 13.32 6.41 3.24
CA ARG A 52 13.07 7.39 4.31
C ARG A 52 11.98 8.39 3.95
N ARG A 53 11.99 8.94 2.72
CA ARG A 53 10.95 9.88 2.27
C ARG A 53 9.55 9.26 2.30
N LEU A 54 9.43 8.00 1.89
CA LEU A 54 8.15 7.28 1.94
C LEU A 54 7.71 7.08 3.40
N VAL A 55 8.60 6.61 4.28
CA VAL A 55 8.29 6.43 5.71
C VAL A 55 7.87 7.76 6.35
N ASP A 56 8.64 8.83 6.14
CA ASP A 56 8.35 10.16 6.67
C ASP A 56 6.93 10.59 6.29
N TRP A 57 6.59 10.54 5.00
CA TRP A 57 5.26 10.91 4.51
C TRP A 57 4.15 10.01 5.06
N THR A 58 4.36 8.69 5.14
CA THR A 58 3.33 7.80 5.73
C THR A 58 3.05 8.13 7.19
N ARG A 59 4.05 8.59 7.95
CA ARG A 59 3.89 8.95 9.36
C ARG A 59 3.34 10.37 9.55
N SER A 60 3.67 11.32 8.67
CA SER A 60 3.22 12.72 8.80
C SER A 60 1.87 13.01 8.15
N ASP A 61 1.48 12.25 7.12
CA ASP A 61 0.31 12.55 6.31
C ASP A 61 -0.69 11.38 6.34
N LEU A 62 -0.26 10.17 5.94
CA LEU A 62 -1.18 9.04 5.76
C LEU A 62 -1.81 8.58 7.09
N LEU A 63 -1.00 8.30 8.11
CA LEU A 63 -1.55 7.82 9.40
C LEU A 63 -2.39 8.89 10.11
N PRO A 64 -1.98 10.18 10.17
CA PRO A 64 -2.84 11.22 10.74
C PRO A 64 -4.17 11.40 10.00
N HIS A 65 -4.19 11.24 8.67
CA HIS A 65 -5.42 11.25 7.87
C HIS A 65 -6.38 10.13 8.30
N ALA A 66 -5.91 8.89 8.33
CA ALA A 66 -6.70 7.73 8.77
C ALA A 66 -7.26 7.91 10.19
N GLN A 67 -6.45 8.45 11.11
CA GLN A 67 -6.87 8.75 12.48
C GLN A 67 -7.94 9.84 12.55
N ALA A 68 -7.83 10.87 11.71
CA ALA A 68 -8.82 11.95 11.64
C ALA A 68 -10.18 11.43 11.16
N GLU A 69 -10.20 10.52 10.18
CA GLU A 69 -11.42 9.87 9.69
C GLU A 69 -12.09 9.00 10.76
N GLU A 70 -11.30 8.21 11.50
CA GLU A 70 -11.79 7.42 12.64
C GLU A 70 -12.39 8.29 13.75
N ALA A 71 -11.80 9.46 14.00
CA ALA A 71 -12.26 10.37 15.03
C ALA A 71 -13.53 11.13 14.62
N ALA A 72 -13.63 11.52 13.35
CA ALA A 72 -14.68 12.42 12.88
C ALA A 72 -15.77 11.71 12.06
N MET A 73 -15.40 11.09 10.94
CA MET A 73 -16.33 10.62 9.92
C MET A 73 -16.97 9.27 10.28
N TYR A 74 -16.15 8.29 10.69
CA TYR A 74 -16.60 6.92 10.93
C TYR A 74 -17.64 6.75 12.05
N PRO A 75 -17.61 7.51 13.16
CA PRO A 75 -18.66 7.44 14.17
C PRO A 75 -20.04 7.83 13.63
N HIS A 76 -20.10 8.69 12.61
CA HIS A 76 -21.34 9.08 11.95
C HIS A 76 -21.80 7.99 10.97
N ALA A 77 -20.89 7.46 10.16
CA ALA A 77 -21.21 6.37 9.21
C ALA A 77 -21.64 5.09 9.94
N HIS A 78 -21.00 4.76 11.07
CA HIS A 78 -21.30 3.57 11.86
C HIS A 78 -22.72 3.57 12.48
N ARG A 79 -23.38 4.75 12.59
CA ARG A 79 -24.78 4.84 13.04
C ARG A 79 -25.76 4.31 12.00
N ASP A 80 -25.36 4.26 10.73
CA ASP A 80 -26.16 3.67 9.66
C ASP A 80 -26.00 2.15 9.67
N GLU A 81 -27.11 1.42 9.78
CA GLU A 81 -27.12 -0.05 9.82
C GLU A 81 -26.52 -0.68 8.56
N HIS A 82 -26.64 -0.03 7.40
CA HIS A 82 -26.11 -0.50 6.13
C HIS A 82 -24.59 -0.35 6.03
N ALA A 83 -24.01 0.67 6.69
CA ALA A 83 -22.58 0.95 6.65
C ALA A 83 -21.82 0.34 7.82
N ARG A 84 -22.48 -0.03 8.92
CA ARG A 84 -21.82 -0.44 10.18
C ARG A 84 -20.71 -1.50 10.00
N LEU A 85 -21.01 -2.60 9.31
CA LEU A 85 -20.03 -3.67 9.07
C LEU A 85 -18.90 -3.24 8.14
N LEU A 86 -19.18 -2.34 7.19
CA LEU A 86 -18.15 -1.76 6.34
C LEU A 86 -17.22 -0.87 7.17
N VAL A 87 -17.76 -0.02 8.06
CA VAL A 87 -16.95 0.83 8.93
C VAL A 87 -16.08 0.02 9.89
N ASP A 88 -16.63 -1.05 10.48
CA ASP A 88 -15.83 -1.98 11.32
C ASP A 88 -14.65 -2.58 10.52
N ALA A 89 -14.89 -2.95 9.26
CA ALA A 89 -13.85 -3.45 8.37
C ALA A 89 -12.82 -2.37 7.98
N MET A 90 -13.26 -1.12 7.76
CA MET A 90 -12.38 0.02 7.44
C MET A 90 -11.46 0.36 8.61
N ILE A 91 -11.97 0.36 9.85
CA ILE A 91 -11.15 0.56 11.07
C ILE A 91 -10.11 -0.56 11.21
N ALA A 92 -10.51 -1.82 10.99
CA ALA A 92 -9.55 -2.92 10.98
C ALA A 92 -8.50 -2.76 9.87
N GLU A 93 -8.89 -2.24 8.70
CA GLU A 93 -7.99 -1.97 7.58
C GLU A 93 -6.98 -0.85 7.89
N HIS A 94 -7.38 0.20 8.60
CA HIS A 94 -6.45 1.20 9.15
C HIS A 94 -5.41 0.57 10.08
N GLY A 95 -5.80 -0.41 10.90
CA GLY A 95 -4.86 -1.21 11.69
C GLY A 95 -3.81 -1.91 10.83
N VAL A 96 -4.23 -2.57 9.74
CA VAL A 96 -3.33 -3.23 8.79
C VAL A 96 -2.43 -2.23 8.05
N ILE A 97 -2.96 -1.05 7.70
CA ILE A 97 -2.17 0.05 7.13
C ILE A 97 -1.07 0.48 8.11
N GLY A 98 -1.39 0.66 9.40
CA GLY A 98 -0.42 0.96 10.44
C GLY A 98 0.68 -0.10 10.55
N GLU A 99 0.29 -1.38 10.60
CA GLU A 99 1.24 -2.50 10.63
C GLU A 99 2.16 -2.54 9.39
N LEU A 100 1.63 -2.19 8.20
CA LEU A 100 2.44 -2.10 6.97
C LEU A 100 3.40 -0.91 6.99
N VAL A 101 3.01 0.22 7.57
CA VAL A 101 3.89 1.38 7.75
C VAL A 101 5.03 1.05 8.71
N ASP A 102 4.76 0.38 9.83
CA ASP A 102 5.81 -0.05 10.75
C ASP A 102 6.73 -1.12 10.11
N ALA A 103 6.16 -2.09 9.39
CA ALA A 103 6.95 -3.09 8.66
C ALA A 103 7.80 -2.46 7.54
N LEU A 104 7.32 -1.39 6.90
CA LEU A 104 8.08 -0.62 5.94
C LEU A 104 9.26 0.07 6.62
N ASP A 105 9.04 0.76 7.75
CA ASP A 105 10.09 1.47 8.49
C ASP A 105 11.17 0.51 9.01
N GLU A 106 10.76 -0.63 9.56
CA GLU A 106 11.63 -1.65 10.14
C GLU A 106 12.26 -2.60 9.10
N ALA A 107 12.00 -2.39 7.81
CA ALA A 107 12.41 -3.32 6.76
C ALA A 107 13.94 -3.53 6.72
N ALA A 108 14.37 -4.77 6.97
CA ALA A 108 15.80 -5.13 7.03
C ALA A 108 16.54 -5.02 5.67
N THR A 109 15.82 -5.02 4.54
CA THR A 109 16.41 -4.91 3.20
C THR A 109 15.57 -4.01 2.29
N PRO A 110 16.19 -3.36 1.28
CA PRO A 110 15.47 -2.52 0.33
C PRO A 110 14.39 -3.29 -0.46
N VAL A 111 14.63 -4.57 -0.75
CA VAL A 111 13.65 -5.44 -1.42
C VAL A 111 12.42 -5.66 -0.55
N ARG A 112 12.60 -5.88 0.76
CA ARG A 112 11.47 -6.01 1.70
C ARG A 112 10.74 -4.68 1.87
N ALA A 113 11.47 -3.56 1.95
CA ALA A 113 10.88 -2.22 2.00
C ALA A 113 9.98 -1.96 0.79
N ALA A 114 10.47 -2.25 -0.43
CA ALA A 114 9.69 -2.11 -1.66
C ALA A 114 8.44 -3.01 -1.67
N ALA A 115 8.53 -4.24 -1.13
CA ALA A 115 7.39 -5.13 -1.01
C ALA A 115 6.31 -4.60 -0.04
N HIS A 116 6.71 -4.12 1.15
CA HIS A 116 5.79 -3.50 2.11
C HIS A 116 5.16 -2.21 1.54
N ALA A 117 5.96 -1.38 0.86
CA ALA A 117 5.49 -0.18 0.18
C ALA A 117 4.43 -0.48 -0.89
N ARG A 118 4.63 -1.51 -1.72
CA ARG A 118 3.64 -1.87 -2.75
C ARG A 118 2.38 -2.50 -2.14
N ALA A 119 2.52 -3.28 -1.08
CA ALA A 119 1.37 -3.80 -0.33
C ALA A 119 0.53 -2.67 0.27
N LEU A 120 1.18 -1.68 0.89
CA LEU A 120 0.54 -0.48 1.41
C LEU A 120 -0.20 0.30 0.31
N GLN A 121 0.43 0.50 -0.86
CA GLN A 121 -0.18 1.19 -1.98
C GLN A 121 -1.47 0.52 -2.45
N VAL A 122 -1.44 -0.80 -2.67
CA VAL A 122 -2.62 -1.56 -3.13
C VAL A 122 -3.72 -1.52 -2.08
N LEU A 123 -3.37 -1.68 -0.80
CA LEU A 123 -4.34 -1.61 0.29
C LEU A 123 -4.99 -0.22 0.37
N PHE A 124 -4.18 0.84 0.31
CA PHE A 124 -4.67 2.21 0.38
C PHE A 124 -5.56 2.58 -0.82
N GLU A 125 -5.25 2.10 -2.02
CA GLU A 125 -6.10 2.33 -3.19
C GLU A 125 -7.49 1.67 -3.04
N THR A 126 -7.54 0.41 -2.56
CA THR A 126 -8.84 -0.22 -2.27
C THR A 126 -9.57 0.43 -1.11
N HIS A 127 -8.82 0.90 -0.11
CA HIS A 127 -9.33 1.64 1.04
C HIS A 127 -10.12 2.89 0.57
N MET A 128 -9.43 3.76 -0.18
CA MET A 128 -10.00 5.00 -0.73
C MET A 128 -11.20 4.75 -1.63
N THR A 129 -11.23 3.64 -2.37
CA THR A 129 -12.40 3.27 -3.18
C THR A 129 -13.64 3.03 -2.32
N LYS A 130 -13.50 2.28 -1.22
CA LYS A 130 -14.63 2.00 -0.30
C LYS A 130 -15.13 3.28 0.34
N GLU A 131 -14.23 4.17 0.73
CA GLU A 131 -14.60 5.44 1.31
C GLU A 131 -15.29 6.37 0.32
N ASN A 132 -14.69 6.57 -0.85
CA ASN A 132 -15.19 7.49 -1.87
C ASN A 132 -16.51 7.04 -2.51
N GLU A 133 -16.68 5.72 -2.70
CA GLU A 133 -17.83 5.20 -3.43
C GLU A 133 -18.95 4.70 -2.52
N GLN A 134 -18.67 4.43 -1.23
CA GLN A 134 -19.67 3.85 -0.32
C GLN A 134 -19.91 4.73 0.91
N ILE A 135 -18.86 5.14 1.64
CA ILE A 135 -19.03 5.91 2.89
C ILE A 135 -19.42 7.35 2.62
N LEU A 136 -18.69 8.07 1.76
CA LEU A 136 -18.96 9.49 1.48
C LEU A 136 -20.34 9.73 0.87
N PRO A 137 -20.81 8.98 -0.14
CA PRO A 137 -22.15 9.19 -0.70
C PRO A 137 -23.24 8.91 0.34
N LEU A 138 -23.06 7.91 1.21
CA LEU A 138 -24.01 7.59 2.26
C LEU A 138 -24.14 8.75 3.26
N LEU A 139 -23.01 9.32 3.70
CA LEU A 139 -23.02 10.47 4.59
C LEU A 139 -23.57 11.72 3.93
N ALA A 140 -23.22 11.95 2.67
CA ALA A 140 -23.70 13.11 1.91
C ALA A 140 -25.21 13.07 1.67
N LEU A 141 -25.82 11.89 1.58
CA LEU A 141 -27.26 11.70 1.44
C LEU A 141 -28.03 11.88 2.76
N SER A 142 -27.35 11.81 3.90
CA SER A 142 -28.01 11.92 5.20
C SER A 142 -28.49 13.34 5.47
N SER A 143 -29.76 13.48 5.87
CA SER A 143 -30.30 14.76 6.37
C SER A 143 -30.03 14.99 7.85
N ASP A 144 -29.59 13.96 8.56
CA ASP A 144 -29.43 13.98 10.02
C ASP A 144 -28.03 14.43 10.45
N VAL A 145 -27.05 14.35 9.54
CA VAL A 145 -25.66 14.71 9.75
C VAL A 145 -25.21 15.64 8.62
N SER A 146 -24.67 16.81 8.96
CA SER A 146 -23.99 17.64 7.96
C SER A 146 -22.56 17.15 7.78
N LEU A 147 -22.28 16.56 6.63
CA LEU A 147 -20.94 16.11 6.27
C LEU A 147 -19.95 17.29 6.24
N ALA A 148 -20.37 18.45 5.71
CA ALA A 148 -19.56 19.66 5.76
C ALA A 148 -19.19 20.07 7.20
N GLY A 149 -20.13 19.98 8.14
CA GLY A 149 -19.85 20.26 9.55
C GLY A 149 -18.95 19.22 10.23
N VAL A 150 -19.03 17.94 9.83
CA VAL A 150 -18.16 16.87 10.34
C VAL A 150 -16.72 17.07 9.86
N LEU A 151 -16.53 17.49 8.60
CA LEU A 151 -15.21 17.64 7.98
C LEU A 151 -14.51 18.97 8.30
N ASP A 152 -15.25 20.01 8.70
CA ASP A 152 -14.66 21.29 9.12
C ASP A 152 -13.66 21.09 10.28
N GLY A 153 -13.94 20.15 11.18
CA GLY A 153 -13.03 19.76 12.27
C GLY A 153 -11.80 18.97 11.83
N MET A 154 -11.84 18.30 10.66
CA MET A 154 -10.68 17.56 10.12
C MET A 154 -9.63 18.50 9.51
N HIS A 155 -10.03 19.60 8.87
CA HIS A 155 -9.10 20.59 8.29
C HIS A 155 -8.28 21.36 9.36
N GLU A 156 -8.82 21.55 10.57
CA GLU A 156 -8.05 22.05 11.71
C GLU A 156 -7.08 21.00 12.27
N LEU A 157 -7.44 19.71 12.24
CA LEU A 157 -6.62 18.60 12.75
C LEU A 157 -5.45 18.24 11.82
N LEU A 158 -5.65 18.37 10.51
CA LEU A 158 -4.67 18.03 9.46
C LEU A 158 -3.68 19.16 9.13
N GLY A 159 -3.69 20.24 9.91
CA GLY A 159 -2.68 21.29 9.80
C GLY A 159 -2.82 22.15 8.55
N GLY A 160 -3.71 23.15 8.64
CA GLY A 160 -3.70 24.27 7.70
C GLY A 160 -2.39 25.07 7.77
N HIS A 161 -1.44 24.76 6.87
CA HIS A 161 -0.44 25.72 6.40
C HIS A 161 -0.94 26.43 5.15
N SER A 162 -2.14 27.00 5.21
CA SER A 162 -2.46 28.13 4.34
C SER A 162 -1.68 29.34 4.86
N HIS A 163 -0.66 29.75 4.10
CA HIS A 163 0.00 31.04 4.28
C HIS A 163 -1.05 32.13 4.55
N GLY A 164 -0.92 32.80 5.69
CA GLY A 164 -1.82 33.88 6.08
C GLY A 164 -1.76 35.02 5.05
N GLU A 165 -2.75 35.10 4.18
CA GLU A 165 -3.14 36.35 3.55
C GLU A 165 -3.90 37.16 4.60
N GLY A 166 -3.13 37.94 5.37
CA GLY A 166 -3.68 39.00 6.20
C GLY A 166 -4.35 40.05 5.32
N GLY A 167 -5.66 39.91 5.13
CA GLY A 167 -6.51 40.99 4.66
C GLY A 167 -6.53 42.10 5.69
N VAL A 168 -5.79 43.18 5.45
CA VAL A 168 -6.01 44.46 6.12
C VAL A 168 -6.79 45.37 5.18
N THR A 169 -8.04 45.58 5.57
CA THR A 169 -8.92 46.66 5.13
C THR A 169 -8.21 48.00 5.26
N GLY A 170 -8.24 48.78 4.19
CA GLY A 170 -7.69 50.12 4.18
C GLY A 170 -8.40 51.05 5.15
N GLU A 171 -7.63 51.94 5.76
CA GLU A 171 -8.07 53.28 6.14
C GLU A 171 -6.87 54.20 6.24
N ALA A 172 -7.02 55.37 5.64
CA ALA A 172 -6.02 56.42 5.55
C ALA A 172 -5.92 57.20 6.87
N SER A 173 -4.71 57.49 7.32
CA SER A 173 -4.35 58.78 7.94
C SER A 173 -2.83 58.85 8.11
N ALA A 174 -2.23 59.85 7.48
CA ALA A 174 -0.83 60.19 7.62
C ALA A 174 -0.72 61.41 8.54
N ASP A 175 -0.02 61.27 9.66
CA ASP A 175 0.60 62.40 10.37
C ASP A 175 1.76 61.93 11.28
N ALA A 176 2.88 62.65 11.15
CA ALA A 176 3.96 62.90 12.13
C ALA A 176 4.92 61.76 12.65
N VAL A 177 6.08 61.63 11.98
CA VAL A 177 7.52 61.73 12.41
C VAL A 177 7.90 61.68 13.94
N PRO A 178 9.17 61.41 14.34
CA PRO A 178 9.99 60.17 14.40
C PRO A 178 10.59 59.88 15.82
N GLY A 179 11.35 58.78 15.99
CA GLY A 179 12.41 58.76 17.01
C GLY A 179 12.92 57.39 17.48
N GLY A 180 14.19 57.12 17.19
CA GLY A 180 15.17 56.81 18.25
C GLY A 180 15.32 55.38 18.79
N ALA A 181 16.40 54.74 18.35
CA ALA A 181 17.46 54.12 19.18
C ALA A 181 17.26 52.75 19.86
N GLY A 182 18.29 51.90 19.68
CA GLY A 182 18.82 50.92 20.63
C GLY A 182 18.05 49.59 20.68
N GLY A 183 18.66 48.42 20.68
CA GLY A 183 20.04 48.00 20.86
C GLY A 183 20.00 46.49 21.17
N CYS A 184 21.04 45.76 20.75
CA CYS A 184 21.22 44.33 21.02
C CYS A 184 21.26 44.01 22.52
N GLY A 185 20.84 42.80 22.88
CA GLY A 185 21.11 42.18 24.18
C GLY A 185 20.99 40.66 24.11
N CYS A 186 22.12 39.99 23.87
CA CYS A 186 22.33 38.59 24.21
C CYS A 186 22.79 38.50 25.67
N GLY A 187 22.34 37.47 26.40
CA GLY A 187 22.71 37.24 27.79
C GLY A 187 22.37 35.82 28.24
N ASP A 188 23.41 34.99 28.31
CA ASP A 188 23.47 33.69 28.97
C ASP A 188 23.21 33.80 30.49
N GLY A 189 22.72 32.72 31.10
CA GLY A 189 22.61 32.65 32.57
C GLY A 189 22.09 31.32 33.09
N ALA A 190 23.03 30.45 33.48
CA ALA A 190 22.83 29.19 34.17
C ALA A 190 22.10 29.31 35.53
N GLY A 191 21.47 28.22 35.98
CA GLY A 191 21.07 28.08 37.39
C GLY A 191 20.28 26.83 37.76
N GLY A 192 20.96 25.84 38.33
CA GLY A 192 20.58 25.21 39.60
C GLY A 192 19.50 24.10 39.61
N GLY A 193 19.92 22.88 39.98
CA GLY A 193 19.03 21.78 40.36
C GLY A 193 18.79 21.64 41.88
N CYS A 194 17.84 20.78 42.23
CA CYS A 194 17.70 20.01 43.48
C CYS A 194 16.79 18.79 43.15
N GLY A 195 17.19 17.52 43.32
CA GLY A 195 17.17 16.73 44.57
C GLY A 195 15.72 16.45 45.00
N GLY A 196 15.17 15.24 45.18
CA GLY A 196 15.61 13.85 45.24
C GLY A 196 14.51 13.07 45.99
N GLY A 197 14.24 11.80 45.66
CA GLY A 197 13.30 10.96 46.43
C GLY A 197 12.87 9.67 45.74
N THR A 198 13.42 8.53 46.18
CA THR A 198 12.88 7.18 45.99
C THR A 198 11.93 6.85 47.17
N PRO A 199 11.04 5.82 47.07
CA PRO A 199 11.47 4.43 47.26
C PRO A 199 10.76 3.36 46.38
N GLU A 200 11.49 2.25 46.21
CA GLU A 200 11.10 0.82 46.22
C GLU A 200 9.75 0.32 45.66
N GLY A 201 9.83 -0.73 44.82
CA GLY A 201 8.72 -1.64 44.52
C GLY A 201 8.99 -2.58 43.33
N ALA A 202 9.72 -3.68 43.57
CA ALA A 202 9.97 -4.75 42.60
C ALA A 202 8.70 -5.61 42.31
N PRO A 203 8.65 -6.34 41.17
CA PRO A 203 7.46 -7.07 40.70
C PRO A 203 7.45 -8.54 41.17
N PRO A 204 6.31 -9.25 41.07
CA PRO A 204 6.32 -10.72 41.10
C PRO A 204 6.31 -11.31 39.68
N ALA A 205 7.22 -12.26 39.48
CA ALA A 205 7.19 -13.25 38.42
C ALA A 205 6.43 -14.51 38.89
N ALA A 206 5.71 -15.16 37.97
CA ALA A 206 5.42 -16.59 38.03
C ALA A 206 5.26 -17.11 36.59
N GLY A 207 6.15 -18.00 36.19
CA GLY A 207 6.13 -18.66 34.89
C GLY A 207 5.39 -19.99 34.89
N THR A 208 5.25 -20.59 33.70
CA THR A 208 5.41 -22.03 33.51
C THR A 208 5.91 -22.26 32.09
N ALA A 209 7.10 -22.85 31.99
CA ALA A 209 7.72 -23.31 30.77
C ALA A 209 7.29 -24.76 30.46
N VAL A 210 7.20 -25.12 29.19
CA VAL A 210 7.32 -26.51 28.73
C VAL A 210 8.30 -26.53 27.55
N ALA A 211 9.23 -27.47 27.60
CA ALA A 211 10.45 -27.53 26.81
C ALA A 211 10.37 -28.52 25.63
N GLY A 212 10.99 -28.12 24.50
CA GLY A 212 11.82 -28.94 23.58
C GLY A 212 11.18 -30.07 22.75
N PRO A 213 11.87 -30.59 21.71
CA PRO A 213 13.33 -30.58 21.56
C PRO A 213 13.88 -30.06 20.23
N ALA A 214 15.20 -29.87 20.26
CA ALA A 214 16.10 -29.40 19.23
C ALA A 214 16.64 -30.52 18.32
N ALA A 215 17.09 -30.13 17.13
CA ALA A 215 18.09 -30.80 16.29
C ALA A 215 18.53 -29.77 15.22
N ALA A 216 19.76 -29.68 14.74
CA ALA A 216 21.09 -30.10 15.13
C ALA A 216 22.00 -29.27 14.21
N ALA A 217 23.08 -28.69 14.75
CA ALA A 217 24.10 -28.01 13.96
C ALA A 217 25.06 -29.05 13.37
N GLU A 218 25.44 -28.88 12.10
CA GLU A 218 26.64 -29.52 11.55
C GLU A 218 27.64 -28.44 11.11
N THR A 219 28.81 -28.50 11.76
CA THR A 219 30.05 -27.82 11.41
C THR A 219 30.87 -28.71 10.50
N GLY A 220 31.40 -28.16 9.40
CA GLY A 220 32.37 -28.81 8.52
C GLY A 220 33.52 -27.85 8.22
N ASP A 221 34.74 -28.35 8.38
CA ASP A 221 36.01 -27.64 8.56
C ASP A 221 36.79 -27.39 7.25
N ALA A 222 37.80 -26.54 7.42
CA ALA A 222 38.89 -25.98 6.63
C ALA A 222 39.45 -26.61 5.32
N ALA A 223 39.93 -25.64 4.50
CA ALA A 223 41.22 -25.53 3.80
C ALA A 223 41.53 -26.35 2.52
N SER A 224 41.95 -25.66 1.44
CA SER A 224 43.38 -25.44 1.12
C SER A 224 43.64 -24.99 -0.33
N THR A 225 44.46 -23.93 -0.45
CA THR A 225 45.52 -23.64 -1.47
C THR A 225 45.22 -23.41 -2.96
N ALA A 226 45.43 -22.14 -3.36
CA ALA A 226 46.44 -21.62 -4.29
C ALA A 226 46.60 -22.17 -5.72
N GLY A 227 46.60 -21.25 -6.71
CA GLY A 227 47.39 -21.39 -7.93
C GLY A 227 46.94 -20.57 -9.15
N GLY A 228 47.65 -19.48 -9.44
CA GLY A 228 48.17 -19.23 -10.81
C GLY A 228 47.31 -18.50 -11.85
N SER A 229 47.68 -17.23 -12.06
CA SER A 229 47.35 -16.34 -13.18
C SER A 229 47.66 -16.89 -14.57
N ALA A 230 46.82 -16.57 -15.57
CA ALA A 230 47.28 -16.02 -16.86
C ALA A 230 46.14 -15.36 -17.64
N ALA A 231 46.44 -14.18 -18.17
CA ALA A 231 45.61 -13.32 -18.99
C ALA A 231 45.37 -13.88 -20.41
N GLY A 232 44.19 -13.56 -20.96
CA GLY A 232 43.88 -13.68 -22.40
C GLY A 232 42.55 -13.00 -22.72
N THR A 233 42.60 -11.76 -23.21
CA THR A 233 41.44 -11.03 -23.80
C THR A 233 41.19 -11.50 -25.25
N PRO A 234 40.04 -11.21 -25.89
CA PRO A 234 39.08 -12.23 -26.29
C PRO A 234 38.99 -12.40 -27.81
N ALA A 235 38.65 -13.61 -28.27
CA ALA A 235 38.27 -13.87 -29.65
C ALA A 235 36.74 -13.92 -29.76
N GLN A 236 36.19 -12.97 -30.52
CA GLN A 236 34.79 -12.85 -30.87
C GLN A 236 34.36 -13.97 -31.83
N ALA A 237 33.37 -14.78 -31.45
CA ALA A 237 32.68 -15.69 -32.36
C ALA A 237 31.21 -15.90 -31.95
N ALA A 238 30.33 -15.42 -32.83
CA ALA A 238 28.96 -15.87 -33.13
C ALA A 238 27.94 -16.12 -31.98
N ALA A 239 26.86 -15.36 -32.02
CA ALA A 239 25.66 -15.52 -31.21
C ALA A 239 25.02 -16.92 -31.34
N PRO A 240 24.74 -17.63 -30.23
CA PRO A 240 23.83 -18.76 -30.25
C PRO A 240 22.39 -18.26 -30.26
N ALA A 241 21.56 -18.91 -31.07
CA ALA A 241 20.11 -18.74 -31.10
C ALA A 241 19.51 -18.86 -29.69
N ALA A 242 18.51 -18.02 -29.40
CA ALA A 242 17.79 -18.01 -28.14
C ALA A 242 17.21 -19.41 -27.85
N ALA A 243 17.92 -20.17 -27.03
CA ALA A 243 17.39 -21.31 -26.32
C ALA A 243 16.26 -20.82 -25.42
N GLY A 244 15.12 -21.51 -25.47
CA GLY A 244 14.00 -21.25 -24.57
C GLY A 244 14.50 -21.26 -23.13
N HIS A 245 14.12 -20.24 -22.37
CA HIS A 245 14.33 -20.22 -20.93
C HIS A 245 13.49 -21.35 -20.32
N SER A 246 14.13 -22.46 -19.93
CA SER A 246 13.52 -23.43 -19.04
C SER A 246 13.43 -22.81 -17.65
N CYS A 247 12.23 -22.47 -17.22
CA CYS A 247 11.99 -21.99 -15.87
C CYS A 247 12.29 -23.13 -14.88
N GLY A 248 13.24 -22.89 -13.96
CA GLY A 248 13.70 -23.86 -12.97
C GLY A 248 12.76 -24.04 -11.77
N CYS A 249 11.47 -24.24 -12.00
CA CYS A 249 10.59 -24.86 -11.01
C CYS A 249 10.43 -26.33 -11.37
N GLY A 250 10.78 -27.24 -10.46
CA GLY A 250 10.78 -28.69 -10.70
C GLY A 250 9.37 -29.29 -10.95
N GLY A 251 8.81 -29.05 -12.14
CA GLY A 251 7.70 -29.80 -12.70
C GLY A 251 8.22 -30.61 -13.88
N HIS A 252 8.01 -31.93 -13.83
CA HIS A 252 8.47 -32.85 -14.87
C HIS A 252 7.80 -32.50 -16.21
N ASP A 253 8.61 -32.45 -17.27
CA ASP A 253 8.17 -32.40 -18.67
C ASP A 253 7.45 -33.72 -19.03
N ASP A 254 6.21 -33.89 -18.61
CA ASP A 254 5.33 -34.91 -19.17
C ASP A 254 4.59 -34.30 -20.36
N ALA A 255 5.07 -34.63 -21.56
CA ALA A 255 4.44 -34.33 -22.83
C ALA A 255 3.02 -34.94 -22.88
N GLY A 256 2.04 -34.19 -22.37
CA GLY A 256 0.64 -34.61 -22.31
C GLY A 256 -0.20 -33.91 -21.25
N ASN A 257 0.40 -33.24 -20.25
CA ASN A 257 -0.36 -32.54 -19.21
C ASN A 257 -0.09 -31.02 -19.25
N LEU A 258 -1.10 -30.23 -19.62
CA LEU A 258 -1.00 -28.77 -19.59
C LEU A 258 -0.75 -28.28 -18.16
N PRO A 259 0.07 -27.24 -17.95
CA PRO A 259 0.25 -26.61 -16.64
C PRO A 259 -1.09 -26.22 -16.01
N VAL A 260 -1.27 -26.54 -14.73
CA VAL A 260 -2.53 -26.29 -14.00
C VAL A 260 -2.36 -25.11 -13.03
N LEU A 261 -3.22 -24.11 -13.15
CA LEU A 261 -3.40 -23.05 -12.16
C LEU A 261 -4.68 -23.30 -11.37
N ASP A 262 -4.54 -23.62 -10.07
CA ASP A 262 -5.69 -23.71 -9.17
C ASP A 262 -6.00 -22.35 -8.54
N ALA A 263 -6.97 -21.63 -9.11
CA ALA A 263 -7.38 -20.33 -8.61
C ALA A 263 -8.06 -20.40 -7.24
N ARG A 264 -8.53 -21.57 -6.80
CA ARG A 264 -9.14 -21.75 -5.46
C ARG A 264 -8.10 -21.60 -4.36
N ALA A 265 -6.87 -22.01 -4.63
CA ALA A 265 -5.72 -21.86 -3.72
C ALA A 265 -5.16 -20.42 -3.71
N VAL A 266 -5.52 -19.60 -4.70
CA VAL A 266 -5.06 -18.22 -4.79
C VAL A 266 -5.98 -17.29 -3.99
N PRO A 267 -5.44 -16.48 -3.06
CA PRO A 267 -6.22 -15.50 -2.30
C PRO A 267 -7.03 -14.59 -3.22
N HIS A 268 -8.28 -14.32 -2.85
CA HIS A 268 -9.23 -13.60 -3.69
C HIS A 268 -8.67 -12.24 -4.19
N ALA A 269 -7.97 -11.50 -3.33
CA ALA A 269 -7.41 -10.19 -3.64
C ALA A 269 -6.41 -10.18 -4.81
N ILE A 270 -5.67 -11.27 -5.02
CA ILE A 270 -4.66 -11.35 -6.10
C ILE A 270 -5.05 -12.31 -7.23
N ARG A 271 -6.09 -13.12 -7.02
CA ARG A 271 -6.51 -14.19 -7.95
C ARG A 271 -6.67 -13.72 -9.38
N HIS A 272 -7.31 -12.57 -9.59
CA HIS A 272 -7.53 -12.03 -10.92
C HIS A 272 -6.19 -11.72 -11.61
N ALA A 273 -5.30 -10.97 -10.94
CA ALA A 273 -3.99 -10.64 -11.48
C ALA A 273 -3.16 -11.91 -11.74
N THR A 274 -3.22 -12.92 -10.87
CA THR A 274 -2.55 -14.20 -11.06
C THR A 274 -3.04 -14.94 -12.29
N ILE A 275 -4.36 -15.00 -12.53
CA ILE A 275 -4.93 -15.68 -13.71
C ILE A 275 -4.51 -14.97 -14.99
N PHE A 276 -4.61 -13.63 -15.04
CA PHE A 276 -4.22 -12.88 -16.23
C PHE A 276 -2.71 -12.92 -16.50
N GLY A 277 -1.88 -12.86 -15.46
CA GLY A 277 -0.43 -13.01 -15.59
C GLY A 277 -0.03 -14.41 -16.09
N ALA A 278 -0.73 -15.45 -15.63
CA ALA A 278 -0.51 -16.82 -16.13
C ALA A 278 -0.89 -16.94 -17.62
N LEU A 279 -2.02 -16.35 -18.04
CA LEU A 279 -2.43 -16.32 -19.44
C LEU A 279 -1.47 -15.52 -20.33
N ASP A 280 -0.97 -14.37 -19.86
CA ASP A 280 0.05 -13.57 -20.55
C ASP A 280 1.31 -14.39 -20.89
N GLY A 281 1.68 -15.31 -19.98
CA GLY A 281 2.83 -16.20 -20.11
C GLY A 281 2.64 -17.39 -21.05
N VAL A 282 1.42 -17.67 -21.53
CA VAL A 282 1.18 -18.80 -22.44
C VAL A 282 1.75 -18.46 -23.83
N ALA A 283 2.73 -19.22 -24.28
CA ALA A 283 3.32 -19.07 -25.62
C ALA A 283 2.34 -19.53 -26.73
N PRO A 284 2.45 -18.99 -27.96
CA PRO A 284 1.66 -19.50 -29.09
C PRO A 284 1.87 -21.01 -29.31
N GLY A 285 0.78 -21.77 -29.48
CA GLY A 285 0.79 -23.23 -29.59
C GLY A 285 0.87 -23.97 -28.25
N ALA A 286 0.87 -23.26 -27.12
CA ALA A 286 0.84 -23.83 -25.78
C ALA A 286 -0.54 -23.57 -25.11
N GLY A 287 -0.72 -24.14 -23.92
CA GLY A 287 -1.94 -23.95 -23.14
C GLY A 287 -1.73 -24.13 -21.65
N MET A 288 -2.79 -23.89 -20.88
CA MET A 288 -2.86 -24.12 -19.44
C MET A 288 -4.28 -24.51 -19.02
N VAL A 289 -4.42 -25.16 -17.87
CA VAL A 289 -5.71 -25.46 -17.24
C VAL A 289 -5.94 -24.53 -16.05
N LEU A 290 -7.12 -23.93 -15.98
CA LEU A 290 -7.60 -23.15 -14.85
C LEU A 290 -8.61 -23.97 -14.04
N LEU A 291 -8.35 -24.17 -12.74
CA LEU A 291 -9.35 -24.67 -11.80
C LEU A 291 -9.99 -23.50 -11.06
N ALA A 292 -11.32 -23.38 -11.15
CA ALA A 292 -12.11 -22.32 -10.55
C ALA A 292 -13.16 -22.87 -9.58
N PRO A 293 -13.55 -22.10 -8.55
CA PRO A 293 -14.59 -22.50 -7.59
C PRO A 293 -16.02 -22.42 -8.17
N HIS A 294 -16.21 -21.75 -9.30
CA HIS A 294 -17.49 -21.58 -10.00
C HIS A 294 -17.23 -21.32 -11.49
N ASP A 295 -18.29 -21.32 -12.31
CA ASP A 295 -18.21 -20.99 -13.74
C ASP A 295 -17.72 -19.55 -13.96
N PRO A 296 -16.53 -19.32 -14.52
CA PRO A 296 -15.90 -18.01 -14.54
C PRO A 296 -16.36 -17.15 -15.73
N LEU A 297 -17.68 -17.09 -16.02
CA LEU A 297 -18.23 -16.36 -17.17
C LEU A 297 -17.75 -14.90 -17.28
N PRO A 298 -17.68 -14.10 -16.20
CA PRO A 298 -17.15 -12.73 -16.30
C PRO A 298 -15.67 -12.69 -16.70
N LEU A 299 -14.87 -13.64 -16.20
CA LEU A 299 -13.45 -13.75 -16.57
C LEU A 299 -13.31 -14.12 -18.05
N LEU A 300 -14.14 -15.05 -18.56
CA LEU A 300 -14.11 -15.42 -19.98
C LEU A 300 -14.42 -14.23 -20.89
N ALA A 301 -15.40 -13.40 -20.51
CA ALA A 301 -15.69 -12.17 -21.24
C ALA A 301 -14.51 -11.19 -21.21
N GLN A 302 -13.80 -11.08 -20.09
CA GLN A 302 -12.62 -10.22 -19.97
C GLN A 302 -11.41 -10.74 -20.76
N VAL A 303 -11.21 -12.06 -20.80
CA VAL A 303 -10.16 -12.70 -21.62
C VAL A 303 -10.40 -12.43 -23.10
N ASP A 304 -11.64 -12.60 -23.59
CA ASP A 304 -11.97 -12.31 -24.98
C ASP A 304 -11.86 -10.80 -25.31
N ALA A 305 -12.26 -9.93 -24.38
CA ALA A 305 -12.09 -8.49 -24.56
C ALA A 305 -10.60 -8.07 -24.65
N ARG A 306 -9.73 -8.71 -23.85
CA ARG A 306 -8.30 -8.39 -23.79
C ARG A 306 -7.48 -9.03 -24.92
N TRP A 307 -7.80 -10.28 -25.28
CA TRP A 307 -7.15 -11.01 -26.36
C TRP A 307 -8.18 -11.62 -27.33
N PRO A 308 -8.84 -10.77 -28.17
CA PRO A 308 -9.93 -11.22 -29.03
C PRO A 308 -9.52 -12.39 -29.92
N GLY A 309 -10.23 -13.51 -29.81
CA GLY A 309 -9.99 -14.72 -30.61
C GLY A 309 -8.59 -15.35 -30.46
N THR A 310 -7.82 -14.96 -29.44
CA THR A 310 -6.46 -15.48 -29.23
C THR A 310 -6.45 -16.79 -28.46
N PHE A 311 -7.35 -16.97 -27.50
CA PHE A 311 -7.45 -18.20 -26.73
C PHE A 311 -8.67 -19.00 -27.15
N THR A 312 -8.46 -20.30 -27.39
CA THR A 312 -9.54 -21.29 -27.40
C THR A 312 -9.77 -21.77 -25.97
N VAL A 313 -11.04 -21.83 -25.55
CA VAL A 313 -11.43 -22.24 -24.19
C VAL A 313 -12.29 -23.49 -24.25
N ASP A 314 -11.77 -24.59 -23.70
CA ASP A 314 -12.47 -25.86 -23.59
C ASP A 314 -12.80 -26.16 -22.14
N TYR A 315 -14.04 -26.57 -21.86
CA TYR A 315 -14.41 -27.00 -20.51
C TYR A 315 -14.08 -28.47 -20.34
N LEU A 316 -13.14 -28.77 -19.45
CA LEU A 316 -12.76 -30.12 -19.06
C LEU A 316 -13.71 -30.68 -18.00
N GLU A 317 -14.18 -29.83 -17.09
CA GLU A 317 -15.14 -30.17 -16.04
C GLU A 317 -16.08 -28.99 -15.74
N ARG A 318 -17.36 -29.28 -15.51
CA ARG A 318 -18.42 -28.28 -15.23
C ARG A 318 -19.14 -28.56 -13.92
N GLY A 319 -18.46 -28.36 -12.79
CA GLY A 319 -19.05 -28.31 -11.45
C GLY A 319 -19.80 -29.59 -11.00
N PRO A 320 -20.43 -29.56 -9.80
CA PRO A 320 -20.51 -28.43 -8.86
C PRO A 320 -19.25 -28.25 -7.99
N GLU A 321 -18.40 -29.27 -7.87
CA GLU A 321 -17.24 -29.27 -6.96
C GLU A 321 -16.02 -28.55 -7.53
N THR A 322 -15.79 -28.64 -8.85
CA THR A 322 -14.68 -27.97 -9.54
C THR A 322 -15.09 -27.56 -10.95
N TRP A 323 -14.65 -26.38 -11.38
CA TRP A 323 -14.74 -25.95 -12.77
C TRP A 323 -13.35 -25.97 -13.38
N ALA A 324 -13.10 -26.83 -14.36
CA ALA A 324 -11.81 -26.97 -15.02
C ALA A 324 -11.92 -26.53 -16.48
N LEU A 325 -11.11 -25.54 -16.88
CA LEU A 325 -11.11 -24.98 -18.21
C LEU A 325 -9.69 -25.02 -18.79
N ALA A 326 -9.53 -25.53 -20.02
CA ALA A 326 -8.29 -25.45 -20.76
C ALA A 326 -8.28 -24.20 -21.65
N PHE A 327 -7.24 -23.38 -21.52
CA PHE A 327 -6.95 -22.27 -22.42
C PHE A 327 -5.81 -22.68 -23.34
N THR A 328 -5.99 -22.56 -24.65
CA THR A 328 -4.95 -22.84 -25.67
C THR A 328 -4.77 -21.61 -26.55
N ARG A 329 -3.52 -21.19 -26.78
CA ARG A 329 -3.14 -19.98 -27.54
C ARG A 329 -2.68 -20.28 -28.96
#